data_AF-W2P8Y6-F1
#
_entry.id   AF-W2P8Y6-F1
#
_cell.length_a   1.000
_cell.length_b   1.000
_cell.length_c   1.000
_cell.angle_alpha   90.00
_cell.angle_beta   90.00
_cell.angle_gamma   90.00
#
_symmetry.space_group_name_H-M   'P 1'
#
loop_
_entity.id
_entity.type
_entity.pdbx_description
1 polymer ?
#
loop_
_entity_poly.entity_id
_entity_poly.type
_entity_poly.pdbx_seq_one_letter_code
_entity_poly.pdbx_strand_id
1 'polypeptide(L)'
;MAAATADYKLFTPLKLGDDLELKNRIVFGPLSRGRANADRVPSENNEIYYEQRAGAGLIISEATAISEQAYGWYRAAACYNDAHVEGWKRVTERVHKKGGKIFLQMWHMGRQSHSSFNPKGEIVSASALRLERGHTRDANYQSQDYETP
;
A
#
# COMPACT_ATOMS: atom_id res chain seq x y z
N MET A 1 4.33 -9.35 34.17
CA MET A 1 3.67 -10.57 33.67
C MET A 1 4.31 -10.97 32.35
N ALA A 2 5.29 -11.86 32.37
CA ALA A 2 5.83 -12.49 31.17
C ALA A 2 5.83 -13.99 31.45
N ALA A 3 4.84 -14.74 30.93
CA ALA A 3 4.79 -16.19 31.13
C ALA A 3 3.85 -16.98 30.21
N ALA A 4 2.85 -16.39 29.55
CA ALA A 4 1.85 -17.20 28.83
C ALA A 4 2.19 -17.48 27.34
N THR A 5 3.12 -16.72 26.74
CA THR A 5 3.30 -16.72 25.27
C THR A 5 4.74 -16.91 24.81
N ALA A 6 5.70 -17.12 25.72
CA ALA A 6 7.12 -17.25 25.38
C ALA A 6 7.39 -18.41 24.40
N ASP A 7 6.61 -19.49 24.49
CA ASP A 7 6.77 -20.68 23.65
C ASP A 7 5.89 -20.68 22.40
N TYR A 8 5.14 -19.60 22.14
CA TYR A 8 4.25 -19.56 20.99
C TYR A 8 5.09 -19.42 19.71
N LYS A 9 4.90 -20.35 18.77
CA LYS A 9 5.54 -20.32 17.45
C LYS A 9 5.42 -18.96 16.76
N LEU A 10 4.33 -18.23 17.01
CA LEU A 10 4.09 -16.89 16.47
C LEU A 10 5.23 -15.89 16.79
N PHE A 11 5.86 -15.99 17.95
CA PHE A 11 6.93 -15.08 18.40
C PHE A 11 8.34 -15.59 18.08
N THR A 12 8.48 -16.76 17.44
CA THR A 12 9.77 -17.29 16.99
C THR A 12 10.21 -16.66 15.66
N PRO A 13 11.52 -16.50 15.40
CA PRO A 13 12.02 -16.05 14.11
C PRO A 13 11.55 -16.92 12.93
N LEU A 14 11.51 -16.30 11.75
CA LEU A 14 11.21 -16.98 10.48
C LEU A 14 12.19 -16.52 9.41
N LYS A 15 12.95 -17.47 8.86
CA LYS A 15 13.75 -17.26 7.66
C LYS A 15 12.85 -17.32 6.42
N LEU A 16 12.89 -16.30 5.58
CA LEU A 16 12.14 -16.17 4.33
C LEU A 16 13.13 -16.04 3.16
N GLY A 17 13.31 -17.10 2.38
CA GLY A 17 14.41 -17.15 1.40
C GLY A 17 15.77 -17.22 2.10
N ASP A 18 16.85 -16.90 1.39
CA ASP A 18 18.20 -17.08 1.92
C ASP A 18 18.70 -15.93 2.81
N ASP A 19 18.31 -14.70 2.48
CA ASP A 19 18.91 -13.48 3.04
C ASP A 19 17.98 -12.65 3.94
N LEU A 20 16.74 -13.11 4.18
CA LEU A 20 15.77 -12.37 4.98
C LEU A 20 15.32 -13.18 6.20
N GLU A 21 15.69 -12.70 7.38
CA GLU A 21 15.17 -13.19 8.66
C GLU A 21 14.17 -12.20 9.25
N LEU A 22 12.99 -12.70 9.63
CA LEU A 22 11.96 -11.97 10.34
C LEU A 22 12.04 -12.28 11.83
N LYS A 23 11.94 -11.26 12.68
CA LYS A 23 12.03 -11.42 14.14
C LYS A 23 10.87 -12.17 14.79
N ASN A 24 9.74 -12.30 14.09
CA ASN A 24 8.58 -13.09 14.49
C ASN A 24 7.74 -13.43 13.24
N ARG A 25 6.69 -14.24 13.41
CA ARG A 25 5.81 -14.71 12.31
C ARG A 25 4.59 -13.84 12.08
N ILE A 26 4.55 -12.63 12.65
CA ILE A 26 3.43 -11.71 12.53
C ILE A 26 3.67 -10.81 11.33
N VAL A 27 2.74 -10.85 10.37
CA VAL A 27 2.75 -9.96 9.21
C VAL A 27 1.69 -8.87 9.41
N PHE A 28 2.11 -7.61 9.31
CA PHE A 28 1.18 -6.51 9.18
C PHE A 28 0.71 -6.45 7.72
N GLY A 29 -0.54 -6.85 7.48
CA GLY A 29 -1.10 -6.95 6.13
C GLY A 29 -1.25 -5.60 5.42
N PRO A 30 -1.42 -5.62 4.08
CA PRO A 30 -1.60 -4.40 3.29
C PRO A 30 -2.96 -3.77 3.58
N LEU A 31 -2.97 -2.49 3.97
CA LEU A 31 -4.18 -1.76 4.34
C LEU A 31 -4.16 -0.35 3.70
N SER A 32 -4.93 -0.14 2.64
CA SER A 32 -5.10 1.18 2.02
C SER A 32 -5.70 2.19 2.98
N ARG A 33 -5.03 3.34 3.17
CA ARG A 33 -5.42 4.32 4.22
C ARG A 33 -5.97 5.64 3.67
N GLY A 34 -5.71 5.98 2.41
CA GLY A 34 -6.13 7.26 1.82
C GLY A 34 -5.46 8.46 2.49
N ARG A 35 -4.16 8.35 2.81
CA ARG A 35 -3.42 9.36 3.61
C ARG A 35 -2.17 9.91 2.95
N ALA A 36 -1.90 9.54 1.70
CA ALA A 36 -0.84 10.20 0.94
C ALA A 36 -1.14 11.70 0.76
N ASN A 37 -0.12 12.44 0.37
CA ASN A 37 -0.25 13.83 -0.05
C ASN A 37 -1.06 13.91 -1.37
N ALA A 38 -1.46 15.13 -1.78
CA ALA A 38 -2.23 15.33 -3.01
C ALA A 38 -1.47 14.90 -4.27
N ASP A 39 -0.14 14.97 -4.22
CA ASP A 39 0.79 14.49 -5.24
C ASP A 39 1.07 12.98 -5.16
N ARG A 40 0.34 12.23 -4.30
CA ARG A 40 0.43 10.77 -4.12
C ARG A 40 1.73 10.29 -3.44
N VAL A 41 2.56 11.22 -2.98
CA VAL A 41 3.76 10.92 -2.18
C VAL A 41 3.34 10.49 -0.77
N PRO A 42 3.95 9.45 -0.16
CA PRO A 42 3.76 9.15 1.25
C PRO A 42 3.98 10.40 2.14
N SER A 43 3.01 10.68 3.00
CA SER A 43 3.08 11.80 3.95
C SER A 43 3.89 11.44 5.19
N GLU A 44 4.24 12.43 6.01
CA GLU A 44 4.83 12.19 7.33
C GLU A 44 3.94 11.31 8.23
N ASN A 45 2.62 11.40 8.07
CA ASN A 45 1.69 10.51 8.77
C ASN A 45 1.83 9.04 8.33
N ASN A 46 2.13 8.77 7.05
CA ASN A 46 2.43 7.41 6.58
C ASN A 46 3.73 6.91 7.19
N GLU A 47 4.75 7.76 7.25
CA GLU A 47 6.05 7.46 7.86
C GLU A 47 5.92 7.04 9.33
N ILE A 48 5.29 7.88 10.16
CA ILE A 48 5.03 7.60 11.59
C ILE A 48 4.19 6.33 11.74
N TYR A 49 3.17 6.17 10.90
CA TYR A 49 2.25 5.03 10.95
C TYR A 49 2.94 3.69 10.76
N TYR A 50 3.85 3.59 9.80
CA TYR A 50 4.62 2.37 9.56
C TYR A 50 5.73 2.16 10.60
N GLU A 51 6.41 3.22 11.05
CA GLU A 51 7.39 3.14 12.13
C GLU A 51 6.79 2.50 13.39
N GLN A 52 5.59 2.94 13.79
CA GLN A 52 4.87 2.39 14.95
C GLN A 52 4.55 0.89 14.82
N ARG A 53 4.54 0.35 13.60
CA ARG A 53 4.25 -1.06 13.30
C ARG A 53 5.49 -1.89 13.03
N ALA A 54 6.68 -1.29 13.11
CA ALA A 54 7.94 -1.98 12.88
C ALA A 54 8.20 -3.13 13.87
N GLY A 55 7.37 -3.33 14.90
CA GLY A 55 7.35 -4.51 15.77
C GLY A 55 6.88 -5.81 15.09
N ALA A 56 6.16 -5.73 13.96
CA ALA A 56 5.84 -6.89 13.14
C ALA A 56 7.11 -7.56 12.59
N GLY A 57 7.03 -8.86 12.31
CA GLY A 57 8.09 -9.58 11.60
C GLY A 57 8.28 -9.02 10.20
N LEU A 58 7.17 -8.79 9.49
CA LEU A 58 7.12 -8.15 8.18
C LEU A 58 5.95 -7.17 8.12
N ILE A 59 6.17 -6.02 7.51
CA ILE A 59 5.12 -5.09 7.07
C ILE A 59 4.92 -5.27 5.57
N ILE A 60 3.68 -5.33 5.11
CA ILE A 60 3.33 -5.13 3.71
C ILE A 60 2.65 -3.75 3.62
N SER A 61 3.15 -2.88 2.75
CA SER A 61 2.63 -1.52 2.59
C SER A 61 1.16 -1.52 2.14
N GLU A 62 0.54 -0.35 2.15
CA GLU A 62 -0.69 -0.12 1.41
C GLU A 62 -0.48 -0.37 -0.09
N ALA A 63 -1.58 -0.64 -0.79
CA ALA A 63 -1.57 -0.80 -2.23
C ALA A 63 -1.01 0.46 -2.88
N THR A 64 0.07 0.31 -3.64
CA THR A 64 0.86 1.43 -4.17
C THR A 64 0.84 1.40 -5.69
N ALA A 65 0.30 2.46 -6.29
CA ALA A 65 0.13 2.52 -7.74
C ALA A 65 1.47 2.55 -8.48
N ILE A 66 1.58 1.72 -9.52
CA ILE A 66 2.80 1.55 -10.35
C ILE A 66 2.87 2.49 -11.56
N SER A 67 1.80 3.23 -11.85
CA SER A 67 1.72 4.19 -12.94
C SER A 67 0.54 5.16 -12.71
N GLU A 68 0.43 6.20 -13.53
CA GLU A 68 -0.76 7.07 -13.53
C GLU A 68 -2.03 6.30 -13.91
N GLN A 69 -1.96 5.41 -14.91
CA GLN A 69 -3.08 4.57 -15.36
C GLN A 69 -3.49 3.53 -14.30
N ALA A 70 -2.56 3.11 -13.44
CA ALA A 70 -2.80 2.16 -12.36
C ALA A 70 -3.60 2.76 -11.18
N TYR A 71 -3.60 4.09 -11.06
CA TYR A 71 -4.15 4.81 -9.92
C TYR A 71 -5.67 4.92 -10.02
N GLY A 72 -6.37 4.81 -8.88
CA GLY A 72 -7.83 4.90 -8.85
C GLY A 72 -8.46 5.04 -7.46
N TRP A 73 -7.66 5.43 -6.45
CA TRP A 73 -8.15 5.53 -5.08
C TRP A 73 -7.71 6.86 -4.46
N TYR A 74 -8.67 7.56 -3.88
CA TYR A 74 -8.44 8.88 -3.31
C TYR A 74 -7.35 8.85 -2.24
N ARG A 75 -6.29 9.65 -2.44
CA ARG A 75 -5.11 9.74 -1.56
C ARG A 75 -4.40 8.42 -1.25
N ALA A 76 -4.45 7.44 -2.15
CA ALA A 76 -3.54 6.30 -2.12
C ALA A 76 -2.10 6.73 -2.45
N ALA A 77 -1.12 5.99 -1.97
CA ALA A 77 0.27 6.22 -2.34
C ALA A 77 0.58 5.69 -3.76
N ALA A 78 1.60 6.26 -4.39
CA ALA A 78 2.15 5.81 -5.67
C ALA A 78 3.65 5.54 -5.56
N CYS A 79 4.23 4.86 -6.57
CA CYS A 79 5.67 4.63 -6.70
C CYS A 79 6.07 4.45 -8.18
N TYR A 80 5.93 5.51 -8.96
CA TYR A 80 6.26 5.53 -10.41
C TYR A 80 7.09 6.74 -10.87
N ASN A 81 7.50 7.59 -9.95
CA ASN A 81 8.39 8.73 -10.22
C ASN A 81 9.36 8.93 -9.04
N ASP A 82 10.35 9.79 -9.21
CA ASP A 82 11.40 9.99 -8.20
C ASP A 82 10.86 10.58 -6.90
N ALA A 83 9.89 11.51 -6.97
CA ALA A 83 9.29 12.09 -5.77
C ALA A 83 8.58 11.03 -4.90
N HIS A 84 7.90 10.07 -5.53
CA HIS A 84 7.30 8.94 -4.84
C HIS A 84 8.36 8.04 -4.20
N VAL A 85 9.44 7.75 -4.93
CA VAL A 85 10.56 6.95 -4.42
C VAL A 85 11.18 7.61 -3.19
N GLU A 86 11.45 8.91 -3.23
CA GLU A 86 11.97 9.65 -2.07
C GLU A 86 11.00 9.63 -0.87
N GLY A 87 9.69 9.69 -1.13
CA GLY A 87 8.69 9.50 -0.07
C GLY A 87 8.73 8.12 0.57
N TRP A 88 8.82 7.06 -0.24
CA TRP A 88 8.94 5.70 0.27
C TRP A 88 10.28 5.44 0.97
N LYS A 89 11.39 6.05 0.51
CA LYS A 89 12.68 5.95 1.21
C LYS A 89 12.56 6.39 2.67
N ARG A 90 11.95 7.56 2.94
CA ARG A 90 11.73 8.03 4.32
C ARG A 90 10.90 7.05 5.15
N VAL A 91 9.86 6.44 4.57
CA VAL A 91 9.07 5.38 5.23
C VAL A 91 9.95 4.19 5.59
N THR A 92 10.71 3.67 4.61
CA THR A 92 11.56 2.49 4.83
C THR A 92 12.70 2.75 5.81
N GLU A 93 13.31 3.93 5.78
CA GLU A 93 14.36 4.34 6.73
C GLU A 93 13.87 4.29 8.17
N ARG A 94 12.68 4.83 8.44
CA ARG A 94 12.10 4.80 9.80
C ARG A 94 11.76 3.39 10.26
N VAL A 95 11.20 2.56 9.36
CA VAL A 95 10.94 1.13 9.66
C VAL A 95 12.25 0.39 9.96
N HIS A 96 13.28 0.58 9.12
CA HIS A 96 14.57 -0.09 9.27
C HIS A 96 15.33 0.40 10.51
N LYS A 97 15.23 1.69 10.88
CA LYS A 97 15.80 2.23 12.13
C LYS A 97 15.22 1.57 13.38
N LYS A 98 14.01 1.00 13.31
CA LYS A 98 13.37 0.20 14.37
C LYS A 98 13.60 -1.31 14.23
N GLY A 99 14.46 -1.74 13.31
CA GLY A 99 14.72 -3.15 13.00
C GLY A 99 13.49 -3.88 12.42
N GLY A 100 12.57 -3.15 11.79
CA GLY A 100 11.47 -3.74 11.03
C GLY A 100 11.89 -4.14 9.62
N LYS A 101 11.05 -4.93 8.95
CA LYS A 101 11.16 -5.26 7.52
C LYS A 101 9.88 -4.83 6.83
N ILE A 102 9.97 -4.29 5.61
CA ILE A 102 8.80 -3.83 4.85
C ILE A 102 8.92 -4.20 3.37
N PHE A 103 7.84 -4.72 2.81
CA PHE A 103 7.63 -4.91 1.38
C PHE A 103 6.60 -3.92 0.84
N LEU A 104 6.78 -3.51 -0.41
CA LEU A 104 5.84 -2.63 -1.12
C LEU A 104 4.83 -3.47 -1.92
N GLN A 105 3.54 -3.25 -1.71
CA GLN A 105 2.49 -3.88 -2.50
C GLN A 105 2.29 -3.11 -3.81
N MET A 106 2.89 -3.60 -4.90
CA MET A 106 2.66 -3.06 -6.25
C MET A 106 1.21 -3.28 -6.68
N TRP A 107 0.60 -2.24 -7.24
CA TRP A 107 -0.84 -2.24 -7.49
C TRP A 107 -1.24 -1.56 -8.80
N HIS A 108 -2.25 -2.14 -9.45
CA HIS A 108 -2.97 -1.58 -10.60
C HIS A 108 -4.47 -1.85 -10.43
N MET A 109 -5.31 -0.81 -10.39
CA MET A 109 -6.75 -0.96 -10.17
C MET A 109 -7.51 -1.50 -11.39
N GLY A 110 -7.02 -1.18 -12.59
CA GLY A 110 -7.71 -1.53 -13.83
C GLY A 110 -9.13 -0.96 -13.84
N ARG A 111 -10.13 -1.77 -14.21
CA ARG A 111 -11.54 -1.34 -14.31
C ARG A 111 -12.21 -0.88 -13.01
N GLN A 112 -11.56 -1.04 -11.86
CA GLN A 112 -12.07 -0.48 -10.60
C GLN A 112 -11.75 1.02 -10.44
N SER A 113 -10.92 1.59 -11.31
CA SER A 113 -10.60 3.02 -11.33
C SER A 113 -11.77 3.87 -11.87
N HIS A 114 -11.55 5.17 -11.96
CA HIS A 114 -12.44 6.17 -12.52
C HIS A 114 -11.64 7.14 -13.40
N SER A 115 -12.20 7.60 -14.52
CA SER A 115 -11.48 8.40 -15.52
C SER A 115 -10.84 9.66 -14.93
N SER A 116 -11.49 10.28 -13.96
CA SER A 116 -11.01 11.50 -13.28
C SER A 116 -9.67 11.38 -12.54
N PHE A 117 -9.15 10.17 -12.27
CA PHE A 117 -7.82 10.01 -11.66
C PHE A 117 -6.65 10.11 -12.64
N ASN A 118 -6.95 10.01 -13.94
CA ASN A 118 -6.00 10.04 -15.02
C ASN A 118 -6.28 11.27 -15.89
N PRO A 119 -5.29 12.15 -16.14
CA PRO A 119 -5.49 13.31 -17.03
C PRO A 119 -5.98 12.96 -18.44
N LYS A 120 -5.69 11.73 -18.90
CA LYS A 120 -6.17 11.21 -20.20
C LYS A 120 -7.59 10.66 -20.16
N GLY A 121 -8.17 10.50 -18.97
CA GLY A 121 -9.50 9.88 -18.80
C GLY A 121 -9.54 8.38 -19.08
N GLU A 122 -8.39 7.70 -19.21
CA GLU A 122 -8.34 6.28 -19.58
C GLU A 122 -8.54 5.36 -18.37
N ILE A 123 -9.35 4.33 -18.56
CA ILE A 123 -9.46 3.17 -17.68
C ILE A 123 -9.12 1.94 -18.52
N VAL A 124 -8.43 0.96 -17.94
CA VAL A 124 -8.03 -0.24 -18.68
C VAL A 124 -8.47 -1.52 -17.98
N SER A 125 -8.71 -2.54 -18.78
CA SER A 125 -9.00 -3.90 -18.31
C SER A 125 -8.62 -4.93 -19.37
N ALA A 126 -8.79 -6.20 -19.03
CA ALA A 126 -8.60 -7.29 -19.97
C ALA A 126 -9.70 -7.34 -21.05
N SER A 127 -10.84 -6.68 -20.81
CA SER A 127 -11.97 -6.60 -21.74
C SER A 127 -12.78 -5.32 -21.46
N ALA A 128 -13.51 -4.83 -22.46
CA ALA A 128 -14.43 -3.69 -22.35
C ALA A 128 -15.70 -4.04 -21.56
N LEU A 129 -15.53 -4.43 -20.29
CA LEU A 129 -16.58 -4.86 -19.37
C LEU A 129 -16.47 -4.10 -18.05
N ARG A 130 -17.42 -3.19 -17.83
CA ARG A 130 -17.60 -2.55 -16.52
C ARG A 130 -18.01 -3.55 -15.43
N LEU A 131 -17.84 -3.17 -14.18
CA LEU A 131 -18.42 -3.90 -13.06
C LEU A 131 -19.92 -3.56 -12.94
N GLU A 132 -20.77 -4.57 -12.80
CA GLU A 132 -22.23 -4.39 -12.79
C GLU A 132 -22.79 -3.95 -11.43
N ARG A 133 -22.02 -4.11 -10.35
CA ARG A 133 -22.47 -3.85 -8.98
C ARG A 133 -21.37 -3.17 -8.17
N GLY A 134 -21.80 -2.39 -7.18
CA GLY A 134 -20.92 -1.60 -6.33
C GLY A 134 -20.73 -0.18 -6.86
N HIS A 135 -19.78 0.53 -6.27
CA HIS A 135 -19.42 1.89 -6.66
C HIS A 135 -17.91 2.06 -6.58
N THR A 136 -17.39 2.98 -7.37
CA THR A 136 -16.04 3.54 -7.19
C THR A 136 -16.14 4.94 -6.59
N ARG A 137 -14.99 5.60 -6.42
CA ARG A 137 -14.96 7.02 -6.09
C ARG A 137 -14.20 7.78 -7.16
N ASP A 138 -14.57 9.03 -7.41
CA ASP A 138 -13.78 9.91 -8.28
C ASP A 138 -12.63 10.60 -7.51
N ALA A 139 -11.84 11.40 -8.23
CA ALA A 139 -10.78 12.23 -7.66
C ALA A 139 -11.24 13.26 -6.61
N ASN A 140 -12.55 13.56 -6.55
CA ASN A 140 -13.17 14.43 -5.56
C ASN A 140 -13.83 13.65 -4.40
N TYR A 141 -13.53 12.36 -4.30
CA TYR A 141 -14.03 11.44 -3.29
C TYR A 141 -15.55 11.22 -3.32
N GLN A 142 -16.22 11.57 -4.44
CA GLN A 142 -17.65 11.32 -4.62
C GLN A 142 -17.87 9.89 -5.12
N SER A 143 -18.96 9.28 -4.68
CA SER A 143 -19.36 7.94 -5.15
C SER A 143 -19.79 8.02 -6.62
N GLN A 144 -19.29 7.11 -7.44
CA GLN A 144 -19.61 7.01 -8.87
C GLN A 144 -19.89 5.55 -9.26
N ASP A 145 -20.68 5.37 -10.31
CA ASP A 145 -20.82 4.08 -10.97
C ASP A 145 -19.51 3.70 -11.69
N TYR A 146 -19.32 2.41 -11.94
CA TYR A 146 -18.18 1.95 -12.73
C TYR A 146 -18.37 2.27 -14.21
N GLU A 147 -17.31 2.82 -14.80
CA GLU A 147 -17.21 3.10 -16.22
C GLU A 147 -16.84 1.83 -17.02
N THR A 148 -17.09 1.87 -18.33
CA THR A 148 -16.58 0.83 -19.24
C THR A 148 -15.15 1.21 -19.62
N PRO A 149 -14.15 0.34 -19.36
CA PRO A 149 -12.76 0.54 -19.77
C PRO A 149 -12.61 0.63 -21.29
#